data_AF-A0A534TS30-F1
#
_entry.id   AF-A0A534TS30-F1
#
_cell.length_a   1.000
_cell.length_b   1.000
_cell.length_c   1.000
_cell.angle_alpha   90.00
_cell.angle_beta   90.00
_cell.angle_gamma   90.00
#
_symmetry.space_group_name_H-M   'P 1'
#
loop_
_entity.id
_entity.type
_entity.pdbx_description
1 polymer ?
#
loop_
_entity_poly.entity_id
_entity_poly.type
_entity_poly.pdbx_seq_one_letter_code
_entity_poly.pdbx_strand_id
1 'polypeptide(L)'
;MNGLIDAALQELRQIEASDDPTDNAPFIIVRGDNARLLELDPSIHHSTVNPQKLLKNDGSIVTQIVESVRICQPGDAEDNASFNDGTRFVTVRSFLSANAIRATDSMDGIDACSSNNSTVCAVQRIRVPILIVASGGHYFIRDGEIHYELSASADKDFIVTEGAAHTGPPCTPCEKFPGQYANSAVNQMNYMVNWLNAPGRF
;
A
#
# COMPACT_ATOMS: atom_id res chain seq x y z
N MET A 1 12.81 11.25 6.08
CA MET A 1 12.06 10.61 7.17
C MET A 1 12.81 10.60 8.50
N ASN A 2 14.02 10.01 8.60
CA ASN A 2 14.74 9.90 9.89
C ASN A 2 14.87 11.21 10.70
N GLY A 3 15.17 12.34 10.05
CA GLY A 3 15.22 13.63 10.74
C GLY A 3 13.88 14.08 11.36
N LEU A 4 12.74 13.75 10.73
CA LEU A 4 11.41 14.01 11.31
C LEU A 4 11.15 13.11 12.53
N ILE A 5 11.59 11.86 12.46
CA ILE A 5 11.52 10.92 13.60
C ILE A 5 12.33 11.45 14.78
N ASP A 6 13.57 11.89 14.53
CA ASP A 6 14.44 12.38 15.60
C ASP A 6 13.89 13.67 16.22
N ALA A 7 13.29 14.57 15.42
CA ALA A 7 12.59 15.77 15.90
C ALA A 7 11.36 15.40 16.77
N ALA A 8 10.50 14.50 16.29
CA ALA A 8 9.32 14.07 17.05
C ALA A 8 9.70 13.34 18.35
N LEU A 9 10.77 12.53 18.34
CA LEU A 9 11.29 11.90 19.56
C LEU A 9 11.85 12.92 20.56
N GLN A 10 12.46 14.01 20.07
CA GLN A 10 12.90 15.09 20.94
C GLN A 10 11.73 15.80 21.59
N GLU A 11 10.68 16.12 20.83
CA GLU A 11 9.48 16.75 21.34
C GLU A 11 8.73 15.85 22.32
N LEU A 12 8.64 14.55 22.03
CA LEU A 12 8.06 13.57 22.95
C LEU A 12 8.79 13.57 24.31
N ARG A 13 10.13 13.59 24.30
CA ARG A 13 10.92 13.67 25.55
C ARG A 13 10.65 14.95 26.33
N GLN A 14 10.38 16.07 25.66
CA GLN A 14 10.04 17.33 26.32
C GLN A 14 8.64 17.26 26.95
N ILE A 15 7.66 16.71 26.23
CA ILE A 15 6.30 16.48 26.74
C ILE A 15 6.34 15.58 27.97
N GLU A 16 7.02 14.44 27.89
CA GLU A 16 7.13 13.47 28.99
C GLU A 16 7.82 14.03 30.23
N ALA A 17 8.66 15.06 30.09
CA ALA A 17 9.33 15.75 31.18
C ALA A 17 8.57 16.99 31.70
N SER A 18 7.43 17.34 31.08
CA SER A 18 6.63 18.50 31.45
C SER A 18 5.63 18.22 32.58
N ASP A 19 4.93 19.25 33.04
CA ASP A 19 3.85 19.12 34.03
C ASP A 19 2.60 18.39 33.50
N ASP A 20 2.48 18.22 32.17
CA ASP A 20 1.44 17.43 31.52
C ASP A 20 2.03 16.40 30.53
N PRO A 21 2.51 15.24 31.02
CA PRO A 21 3.07 14.20 30.17
C PRO A 21 2.03 13.49 29.28
N THR A 22 0.74 13.77 29.49
CA THR A 22 -0.34 13.21 28.67
C THR A 22 -0.62 14.03 27.42
N ASP A 23 -0.02 15.22 27.31
CA ASP A 23 -0.12 16.06 26.12
C ASP A 23 0.35 15.31 24.85
N ASN A 24 -0.08 15.84 23.72
CA ASN A 24 0.19 15.31 22.40
C ASN A 24 0.20 16.44 21.37
N ALA A 25 1.28 17.21 21.43
CA ALA A 25 1.46 18.42 20.64
C ALA A 25 1.27 18.18 19.13
N PRO A 26 0.79 19.20 18.38
CA PRO A 26 0.73 19.15 16.92
C PRO A 26 2.12 18.97 16.31
N PHE A 27 2.22 18.08 15.32
CA PHE A 27 3.42 17.85 14.52
C PHE A 27 3.08 18.01 13.04
N ILE A 28 3.56 19.10 12.44
CA ILE A 28 3.15 19.54 11.09
C ILE A 28 4.26 19.24 10.09
N ILE A 29 3.92 18.48 9.05
CA ILE A 29 4.86 18.11 7.97
C ILE A 29 4.37 18.74 6.67
N VAL A 30 5.04 19.82 6.25
CA VAL A 30 4.78 20.49 4.98
C VAL A 30 5.17 19.57 3.82
N ARG A 31 4.30 19.42 2.82
CA ARG A 31 4.46 18.49 1.69
C ARG A 31 4.62 17.02 2.12
N GLY A 32 4.05 16.66 3.27
CA GLY A 32 4.07 15.31 3.82
C GLY A 32 3.00 14.36 3.27
N ASP A 33 2.12 14.84 2.38
CA ASP A 33 1.06 14.03 1.76
C ASP A 33 0.98 14.26 0.24
N ASN A 34 0.28 13.38 -0.49
CA ASN A 34 0.11 13.44 -1.96
C ASN A 34 1.42 13.52 -2.77
N ALA A 35 2.53 12.97 -2.23
CA ALA A 35 3.84 12.95 -2.88
C ALA A 35 4.31 11.53 -3.24
N ARG A 36 3.38 10.60 -3.52
CA ARG A 36 3.75 9.20 -3.77
C ARG A 36 4.35 9.09 -5.17
N LEU A 37 5.64 8.77 -5.21
CA LEU A 37 6.41 8.61 -6.44
C LEU A 37 5.75 7.65 -7.45
N LEU A 38 5.08 6.61 -6.95
CA LEU A 38 4.40 5.55 -7.71
C LEU A 38 3.15 6.04 -8.48
N GLU A 39 2.53 7.13 -8.00
CA GLU A 39 1.37 7.77 -8.63
C GLU A 39 1.83 8.77 -9.70
N LEU A 40 2.98 9.42 -9.48
CA LEU A 40 3.60 10.37 -10.40
C LEU A 40 4.35 9.71 -11.56
N ASP A 41 5.01 8.57 -11.33
CA ASP A 41 5.78 7.85 -12.35
C ASP A 41 5.31 6.38 -12.45
N PRO A 42 4.59 6.02 -13.51
CA PRO A 42 4.10 4.66 -13.71
C PRO A 42 5.22 3.67 -14.05
N SER A 43 6.47 4.11 -14.26
CA SER A 43 7.62 3.20 -14.50
C SER A 43 8.23 2.65 -13.21
N ILE A 44 7.80 3.11 -12.03
CA ILE A 44 8.38 2.69 -10.74
C ILE A 44 7.47 1.64 -10.10
N HIS A 45 7.98 0.46 -9.74
CA HIS A 45 7.17 -0.66 -9.23
C HIS A 45 5.92 -0.92 -10.10
N HIS A 46 6.14 -0.95 -11.41
CA HIS A 46 5.07 -1.07 -12.41
C HIS A 46 4.60 -2.50 -12.60
N SER A 47 5.34 -3.48 -12.07
CA SER A 47 5.07 -4.89 -12.29
C SER A 47 5.32 -5.75 -11.05
N THR A 48 4.89 -7.00 -11.12
CA THR A 48 5.51 -8.07 -10.31
C THR A 48 6.93 -8.36 -10.81
N VAL A 49 7.77 -8.91 -9.95
CA VAL A 49 9.12 -9.39 -10.29
C VAL A 49 9.07 -10.85 -10.73
N ASN A 50 8.22 -11.66 -10.09
CA ASN A 50 8.03 -13.05 -10.44
C ASN A 50 6.71 -13.25 -11.21
N PRO A 51 6.54 -14.38 -11.92
CA PRO A 51 5.24 -14.72 -12.49
C PRO A 51 4.21 -14.96 -11.39
N GLN A 52 3.10 -14.23 -11.44
CA GLN A 52 2.01 -14.28 -10.47
C GLN A 52 0.66 -14.48 -11.15
N LYS A 53 -0.36 -14.85 -10.39
CA LYS A 53 -1.73 -15.01 -10.92
C LYS A 53 -2.30 -13.65 -11.32
N LEU A 54 -2.82 -13.58 -12.54
CA LEU A 54 -3.60 -12.47 -13.05
C LEU A 54 -5.02 -12.96 -13.36
N LEU A 55 -5.99 -12.41 -12.65
CA LEU A 55 -7.41 -12.61 -12.89
C LEU A 55 -7.88 -11.67 -14.00
N LYS A 56 -8.20 -12.24 -15.15
CA LYS A 56 -8.64 -11.52 -16.35
C LYS A 56 -10.09 -11.08 -16.25
N ASN A 57 -10.49 -10.13 -17.11
CA ASN A 57 -11.87 -9.64 -17.17
C ASN A 57 -12.90 -10.73 -17.56
N ASP A 58 -12.49 -11.77 -18.29
CA ASP A 58 -13.34 -12.93 -18.63
C ASP A 58 -13.43 -13.98 -17.51
N GLY A 59 -12.78 -13.73 -16.36
CA GLY A 59 -12.74 -14.64 -15.21
C GLY A 59 -11.67 -15.73 -15.30
N SER A 60 -10.93 -15.81 -16.41
CA SER A 60 -9.79 -16.72 -16.52
C SER A 60 -8.62 -16.25 -15.66
N ILE A 61 -7.76 -17.20 -15.27
CA ILE A 61 -6.53 -16.91 -14.51
C ILE A 61 -5.35 -17.35 -15.34
N VAL A 62 -4.40 -16.44 -15.53
CA VAL A 62 -3.11 -16.73 -16.17
C VAL A 62 -1.97 -16.46 -15.18
N THR A 63 -0.85 -17.15 -15.35
CA THR A 63 0.37 -16.88 -14.55
C THR A 63 1.41 -16.23 -15.44
N GLN A 64 1.84 -15.01 -15.09
CA GLN A 64 2.78 -14.22 -15.87
C GLN A 64 3.38 -13.10 -15.01
N ILE A 65 4.40 -12.40 -15.52
CA ILE A 65 4.74 -11.07 -14.98
C ILE A 65 3.53 -10.17 -15.18
N VAL A 66 3.00 -9.61 -14.10
CA VAL A 66 1.80 -8.79 -14.15
C VAL A 66 2.20 -7.33 -14.21
N GLU A 67 1.87 -6.69 -15.32
CA GLU A 67 2.06 -5.26 -15.54
C GLU A 67 0.85 -4.47 -15.01
N SER A 68 1.13 -3.38 -14.31
CA SER A 68 0.12 -2.41 -13.91
C SER A 68 -0.39 -1.67 -15.14
N VAL A 69 -1.70 -1.45 -15.17
CA VAL A 69 -2.35 -0.61 -16.18
C VAL A 69 -2.67 0.79 -15.64
N ARG A 70 -2.18 1.12 -14.44
CA ARG A 70 -2.42 2.42 -13.82
C ARG A 70 -1.91 3.56 -14.70
N ILE A 71 -2.58 4.69 -14.61
CA ILE A 71 -2.17 5.92 -15.29
C ILE A 71 -1.43 6.83 -14.31
N CYS A 72 -0.55 7.68 -14.85
CA CYS A 72 0.09 8.75 -14.11
C CYS A 72 -0.96 9.74 -13.58
N GLN A 73 -0.78 10.23 -12.35
CA GLN A 73 -1.60 11.24 -11.70
C GLN A 73 -0.78 12.53 -11.46
N PRO A 74 -0.49 13.32 -12.51
CA PRO A 74 0.37 14.50 -12.37
C PRO A 74 -0.25 15.60 -11.49
N GLY A 75 -1.58 15.61 -11.33
CA GLY A 75 -2.29 16.54 -10.45
C GLY A 75 -1.89 16.42 -8.97
N ASP A 76 -1.41 15.24 -8.56
CA ASP A 76 -0.94 15.02 -7.19
C ASP A 76 0.22 15.96 -6.82
N ALA A 77 1.02 16.40 -7.80
CA ALA A 77 2.10 17.36 -7.58
C ALA A 77 1.58 18.76 -7.22
N GLU A 78 0.43 19.15 -7.78
CA GLU A 78 -0.23 20.43 -7.52
C GLU A 78 -0.91 20.38 -6.14
N ASP A 79 -1.58 19.26 -5.83
CA ASP A 79 -2.17 19.00 -4.52
C ASP A 79 -1.12 18.96 -3.41
N ASN A 80 0.03 18.30 -3.65
CA ASN A 80 1.17 18.31 -2.71
C ASN A 80 1.69 19.73 -2.45
N ALA A 81 1.62 20.63 -3.43
CA ALA A 81 2.03 22.02 -3.26
C ALA A 81 1.03 22.87 -2.46
N SER A 82 -0.19 22.37 -2.26
CA SER A 82 -1.28 23.00 -1.51
C SER A 82 -1.14 22.78 0.00
N PHE A 83 -1.68 23.71 0.80
CA PHE A 83 -1.76 23.51 2.26
C PHE A 83 -2.73 22.39 2.61
N ASN A 84 -3.92 22.40 2.03
CA ASN A 84 -5.02 21.50 2.39
C ASN A 84 -4.72 20.05 2.03
N ASP A 85 -4.01 19.83 0.94
CA ASP A 85 -3.81 18.50 0.37
C ASP A 85 -2.37 18.01 0.51
N GLY A 86 -1.39 18.92 0.62
CA GLY A 86 0.02 18.55 0.77
C GLY A 86 0.52 18.51 2.20
N THR A 87 -0.14 19.19 3.15
CA THR A 87 0.36 19.27 4.54
C THR A 87 -0.23 18.16 5.39
N ARG A 88 0.66 17.35 5.99
CA ARG A 88 0.24 16.34 6.95
C ARG A 88 0.18 16.97 8.35
N PHE A 89 -1.04 17.11 8.87
CA PHE A 89 -1.28 17.62 10.21
C PHE A 89 -1.57 16.44 11.15
N VAL A 90 -0.59 16.10 11.98
CA VAL A 90 -0.67 14.99 12.94
C VAL A 90 -0.27 15.49 14.33
N THR A 91 -0.19 14.58 15.29
CA THR A 91 0.36 14.84 16.61
C THR A 91 1.68 14.10 16.77
N VAL A 92 2.52 14.48 17.74
CA VAL A 92 3.79 13.79 18.00
C VAL A 92 3.58 12.28 18.17
N ARG A 93 2.61 11.87 18.99
CA ARG A 93 2.35 10.43 19.26
C ARG A 93 1.73 9.73 18.06
N SER A 94 0.84 10.36 17.30
CA SER A 94 0.26 9.75 16.09
C SER A 94 1.25 9.66 14.92
N PHE A 95 2.19 10.61 14.84
CA PHE A 95 3.29 10.53 13.90
C PHE A 95 4.20 9.33 14.23
N LEU A 96 4.71 9.26 15.45
CA LEU A 96 5.62 8.20 15.90
C LEU A 96 4.97 6.82 15.87
N SER A 97 3.66 6.71 16.07
CA SER A 97 2.97 5.41 15.99
C SER A 97 2.73 4.99 14.54
N ALA A 98 1.99 5.76 13.75
CA ALA A 98 1.44 5.26 12.49
C ALA A 98 2.12 5.79 11.22
N ASN A 99 2.98 6.80 11.32
CA ASN A 99 3.51 7.55 10.17
C ASN A 99 5.04 7.59 10.10
N ALA A 100 5.71 7.10 11.14
CA ALA A 100 7.16 7.02 11.22
C ALA A 100 7.64 5.63 10.81
N ILE A 101 8.61 5.59 9.89
CA ILE A 101 9.38 4.39 9.55
C ILE A 101 10.82 4.80 9.25
N ARG A 102 11.78 4.07 9.80
CA ARG A 102 13.21 4.33 9.54
C ARG A 102 13.58 3.77 8.17
N ALA A 103 14.40 4.51 7.47
CA ALA A 103 14.84 4.16 6.12
C ALA A 103 16.14 4.88 5.76
N THR A 104 16.96 4.28 4.91
CA THR A 104 18.11 4.96 4.28
C THR A 104 17.76 5.61 2.95
N ASP A 105 16.78 5.06 2.23
CA ASP A 105 16.27 5.52 0.94
C ASP A 105 14.74 5.39 0.89
N SER A 106 14.05 6.04 -0.05
CA SER A 106 12.58 5.99 -0.16
C SER A 106 12.03 4.72 -0.80
N MET A 107 12.86 3.97 -1.53
CA MET A 107 12.49 2.74 -2.21
C MET A 107 13.12 1.52 -1.53
N ASP A 108 14.38 1.65 -1.12
CA ASP A 108 15.17 0.57 -0.51
C ASP A 108 15.67 0.90 0.91
N GLY A 109 16.21 -0.10 1.60
CA GLY A 109 16.80 0.08 2.93
C GLY A 109 15.79 0.55 3.99
N ILE A 110 14.52 0.18 3.80
CA ILE A 110 13.45 0.42 4.78
C ILE A 110 13.62 -0.56 5.94
N ASP A 111 13.76 -0.04 7.16
CA ASP A 111 13.63 -0.86 8.37
C ASP A 111 12.15 -1.11 8.64
N ALA A 112 11.62 -2.13 7.96
CA ALA A 112 10.20 -2.46 8.00
C ALA A 112 9.66 -2.66 9.42
N CYS A 113 10.48 -3.10 10.38
CA CYS A 113 10.04 -3.36 11.75
C CYS A 113 10.26 -2.19 12.72
N SER A 114 10.79 -1.06 12.24
CA SER A 114 10.87 0.18 13.03
C SER A 114 9.52 0.89 13.22
N SER A 115 8.47 0.44 12.54
CA SER A 115 7.12 0.97 12.62
C SER A 115 6.13 -0.13 13.02
N ASN A 116 5.21 0.17 13.95
CA ASN A 116 4.17 -0.78 14.32
C ASN A 116 3.06 -0.90 13.26
N ASN A 117 2.96 0.07 12.34
CA ASN A 117 1.98 0.13 11.26
C ASN A 117 2.51 -0.47 9.94
N SER A 118 3.57 -1.28 10.02
CA SER A 118 4.20 -1.90 8.85
C SER A 118 3.58 -3.27 8.55
N THR A 119 2.82 -3.35 7.45
CA THR A 119 2.31 -4.62 6.93
C THR A 119 3.44 -5.61 6.64
N VAL A 120 4.53 -5.13 6.04
CA VAL A 120 5.73 -5.93 5.71
C VAL A 120 6.33 -6.61 6.96
N CYS A 121 6.40 -5.92 8.10
CA CYS A 121 6.85 -6.53 9.34
C CYS A 121 5.81 -7.49 9.94
N ALA A 122 4.52 -7.11 9.89
CA ALA A 122 3.45 -7.88 10.50
C ALA A 122 3.22 -9.24 9.82
N VAL A 123 3.20 -9.31 8.49
CA VAL A 123 2.89 -10.54 7.73
C VAL A 123 3.90 -11.67 7.97
N GLN A 124 5.14 -11.34 8.35
CA GLN A 124 6.17 -12.31 8.74
C GLN A 124 5.84 -13.07 10.04
N ARG A 125 4.80 -12.68 10.78
CA ARG A 125 4.37 -13.33 12.02
C ARG A 125 3.00 -14.00 11.90
N ILE A 126 2.25 -13.73 10.83
CA ILE A 126 0.93 -14.29 10.59
C ILE A 126 1.09 -15.67 9.94
N ARG A 127 0.62 -16.72 10.62
CA ARG A 127 0.78 -18.12 10.19
C ARG A 127 -0.52 -18.80 9.74
N VAL A 128 -1.66 -18.16 9.97
CA VAL A 128 -2.96 -18.63 9.47
C VAL A 128 -3.02 -18.48 7.95
N PRO A 129 -3.95 -19.17 7.25
CA PRO A 129 -4.35 -18.85 5.88
C PRO A 129 -4.32 -17.36 5.51
N ILE A 130 -3.66 -16.98 4.40
CA ILE A 130 -3.66 -15.60 3.89
C ILE A 130 -3.95 -15.56 2.39
N LEU A 131 -4.87 -14.70 1.98
CA LEU A 131 -5.04 -14.28 0.60
C LEU A 131 -4.60 -12.83 0.46
N ILE A 132 -3.71 -12.56 -0.51
CA ILE A 132 -3.33 -11.21 -0.90
C ILE A 132 -3.91 -10.93 -2.27
N VAL A 133 -4.66 -9.84 -2.39
CA VAL A 133 -5.27 -9.40 -3.63
C VAL A 133 -4.75 -8.01 -3.95
N ALA A 134 -4.18 -7.84 -5.14
CA ALA A 134 -3.78 -6.54 -5.64
C ALA A 134 -4.64 -6.11 -6.84
N SER A 135 -4.76 -4.80 -7.01
CA SER A 135 -5.56 -4.18 -8.06
C SER A 135 -4.67 -3.75 -9.22
N GLY A 136 -4.88 -4.32 -10.40
CA GLY A 136 -3.99 -4.15 -11.56
C GLY A 136 -3.93 -2.73 -12.12
N GLY A 137 -4.96 -1.92 -11.91
CA GLY A 137 -5.00 -0.48 -12.22
C GLY A 137 -4.52 0.42 -11.08
N HIS A 138 -3.84 -0.14 -10.07
CA HIS A 138 -3.31 0.61 -8.93
C HIS A 138 -1.82 0.31 -8.68
N TYR A 139 -1.17 1.08 -7.82
CA TYR A 139 0.29 0.99 -7.59
C TYR A 139 0.74 -0.10 -6.61
N PHE A 140 -0.20 -0.77 -5.92
CA PHE A 140 0.12 -1.78 -4.89
C PHE A 140 0.48 -3.17 -5.42
N ILE A 141 0.68 -3.36 -6.73
CA ILE A 141 1.01 -4.70 -7.27
C ILE A 141 2.32 -5.22 -6.68
N ARG A 142 3.37 -4.39 -6.67
CA ARG A 142 4.67 -4.78 -6.12
C ARG A 142 4.61 -4.98 -4.60
N ASP A 143 3.89 -4.12 -3.89
CA ASP A 143 3.72 -4.25 -2.44
C ASP A 143 2.98 -5.55 -2.07
N GLY A 144 1.94 -5.89 -2.84
CA GLY A 144 1.22 -7.16 -2.69
C GLY A 144 2.11 -8.38 -2.88
N GLU A 145 3.01 -8.35 -3.87
CA GLU A 145 3.98 -9.41 -4.09
C GLU A 145 5.00 -9.51 -2.93
N ILE A 146 5.52 -8.38 -2.44
CA ILE A 146 6.43 -8.35 -1.29
C ILE A 146 5.75 -8.93 -0.04
N HIS A 147 4.49 -8.59 0.22
CA HIS A 147 3.72 -9.16 1.31
C HIS A 147 3.56 -10.68 1.16
N TYR A 148 3.34 -11.15 -0.07
CA TYR A 148 3.21 -12.57 -0.36
C TYR A 148 4.53 -13.31 -0.12
N GLU A 149 5.64 -12.78 -0.62
CA GLU A 149 6.98 -13.35 -0.47
C GLU A 149 7.37 -13.46 1.01
N LEU A 150 7.16 -12.39 1.78
CA LEU A 150 7.55 -12.30 3.19
C LEU A 150 6.55 -12.93 4.17
N SER A 151 5.33 -13.25 3.73
CA SER A 151 4.34 -13.90 4.60
C SER A 151 4.84 -15.23 5.15
N ALA A 152 4.70 -15.41 6.47
CA ALA A 152 5.04 -16.66 7.17
C ALA A 152 3.93 -17.72 7.10
N SER A 153 2.81 -17.42 6.45
CA SER A 153 1.75 -18.40 6.23
C SER A 153 2.22 -19.47 5.24
N ALA A 154 2.07 -20.74 5.63
CA ALA A 154 2.31 -21.87 4.75
C ALA A 154 1.20 -22.01 3.70
N ASP A 155 0.02 -21.47 3.97
CA ASP A 155 -1.16 -21.58 3.15
C ASP A 155 -1.58 -20.19 2.65
N LYS A 156 -0.76 -19.66 1.73
CA LYS A 156 -0.87 -18.32 1.17
C LYS A 156 -1.13 -18.32 -0.32
N ASP A 157 -1.85 -17.32 -0.78
CA ASP A 157 -2.08 -17.08 -2.21
C ASP A 157 -1.95 -15.60 -2.57
N PHE A 158 -1.55 -15.31 -3.80
CA PHE A 158 -1.45 -13.97 -4.34
C PHE A 158 -2.06 -13.90 -5.73
N ILE A 159 -2.90 -12.89 -5.95
CA ILE A 159 -3.53 -12.64 -7.23
C ILE A 159 -3.67 -11.15 -7.50
N VAL A 160 -3.52 -10.77 -8.76
CA VAL A 160 -3.79 -9.42 -9.25
C VAL A 160 -5.07 -9.44 -10.08
N THR A 161 -6.01 -8.54 -9.81
CA THR A 161 -7.21 -8.35 -10.63
C THR A 161 -6.90 -7.39 -11.77
N GLU A 162 -7.01 -7.85 -13.02
CA GLU A 162 -6.73 -7.03 -14.21
C GLU A 162 -7.60 -5.77 -14.24
N GLY A 163 -6.94 -4.61 -14.34
CA GLY A 163 -7.62 -3.31 -14.48
C GLY A 163 -8.53 -2.90 -13.33
N ALA A 164 -8.47 -3.57 -12.17
CA ALA A 164 -9.10 -3.09 -10.96
C ALA A 164 -8.43 -1.81 -10.45
N ALA A 165 -9.21 -0.79 -10.11
CA ALA A 165 -8.77 0.36 -9.32
C ALA A 165 -8.57 -0.04 -7.84
N HIS A 166 -8.11 0.90 -7.00
CA HIS A 166 -7.64 0.65 -5.62
C HIS A 166 -8.41 -0.46 -4.86
N THR A 167 -9.72 -0.37 -4.74
CA THR A 167 -10.56 -1.30 -3.95
C THR A 167 -11.23 -2.43 -4.75
N GLY A 168 -10.86 -2.63 -6.02
CA GLY A 168 -11.47 -3.63 -6.92
C GLY A 168 -12.36 -3.13 -8.07
N PRO A 169 -13.01 -1.94 -8.05
CA PRO A 169 -13.90 -1.53 -9.15
C PRO A 169 -13.13 -1.30 -10.45
N PRO A 170 -13.80 -1.28 -11.62
CA PRO A 170 -13.11 -1.08 -12.89
C PRO A 170 -12.35 0.25 -12.91
N CYS A 171 -11.08 0.24 -13.34
CA CYS A 171 -10.37 1.46 -13.66
C CYS A 171 -10.77 1.95 -15.05
N THR A 172 -11.89 2.68 -15.16
CA THR A 172 -12.35 3.27 -16.43
C THR A 172 -11.27 4.12 -17.12
N PRO A 173 -10.50 4.98 -16.40
CA PRO A 173 -9.43 5.76 -17.03
C PRO A 173 -8.28 4.91 -17.61
N CYS A 174 -8.14 3.66 -17.16
CA CYS A 174 -7.12 2.73 -17.63
C CYS A 174 -7.55 1.95 -18.90
N GLU A 175 -8.81 2.09 -19.33
CA GLU A 175 -9.37 1.31 -20.44
C GLU A 175 -8.87 1.82 -21.81
N LYS A 176 -8.58 0.89 -22.71
CA LYS A 176 -8.30 1.16 -24.13
C LYS A 176 -9.57 1.12 -24.98
N PHE A 177 -10.61 0.44 -24.50
CA PHE A 177 -11.93 0.38 -25.10
C PHE A 177 -12.99 0.23 -24.00
N PRO A 178 -14.22 0.74 -24.21
CA PRO A 178 -15.24 0.72 -23.17
C PRO A 178 -15.52 -0.68 -22.64
N GLY A 179 -15.46 -0.84 -21.31
CA GLY A 179 -15.79 -2.09 -20.63
C GLY A 179 -14.69 -3.14 -20.64
N GLN A 180 -13.45 -2.76 -20.99
CA GLN A 180 -12.29 -3.65 -20.95
C GLN A 180 -12.12 -4.31 -19.57
N TYR A 181 -12.49 -3.63 -18.47
CA TYR A 181 -12.35 -4.14 -17.10
C TYR A 181 -13.68 -4.23 -16.34
N ALA A 182 -14.81 -4.25 -17.05
CA ALA A 182 -16.16 -4.15 -16.46
C ALA A 182 -16.45 -5.18 -15.35
N ASN A 183 -15.80 -6.34 -15.36
CA ASN A 183 -16.04 -7.42 -14.41
C ASN A 183 -15.01 -7.46 -13.26
N SER A 184 -14.08 -6.52 -13.17
CA SER A 184 -12.98 -6.58 -12.19
C SER A 184 -13.48 -6.79 -10.75
N ALA A 185 -14.50 -6.02 -10.33
CA ALA A 185 -15.07 -6.13 -8.98
C ALA A 185 -15.71 -7.50 -8.73
N VAL A 186 -16.55 -7.97 -9.66
CA VAL A 186 -17.26 -9.25 -9.52
C VAL A 186 -16.28 -10.41 -9.54
N ASN A 187 -15.31 -10.40 -10.44
CA ASN A 187 -14.30 -11.45 -10.53
C ASN A 187 -13.45 -11.50 -9.26
N GLN A 188 -13.01 -10.34 -8.76
CA GLN A 188 -12.24 -10.26 -7.52
C GLN A 188 -13.03 -10.81 -6.32
N MET A 189 -14.29 -10.40 -6.16
CA MET A 189 -15.16 -10.88 -5.08
C MET A 189 -15.42 -12.38 -5.18
N ASN A 190 -15.71 -12.90 -6.38
CA ASN A 190 -15.89 -14.32 -6.61
C ASN A 190 -14.62 -15.11 -6.28
N TYR A 191 -13.44 -14.60 -6.64
CA TYR A 191 -12.17 -15.25 -6.28
C TYR A 191 -12.00 -15.33 -4.76
N MET A 192 -12.23 -14.23 -4.04
CA MET A 192 -12.13 -14.19 -2.58
C MET A 192 -13.12 -15.16 -1.93
N VAL A 193 -14.38 -15.19 -2.38
CA VAL A 193 -15.40 -16.12 -1.87
C VAL A 193 -15.01 -17.58 -2.15
N ASN A 194 -14.53 -17.89 -3.35
CA ASN A 194 -14.10 -19.24 -3.68
C ASN A 194 -12.89 -19.68 -2.86
N TRP A 195 -11.94 -18.77 -2.62
CA TRP A 195 -10.78 -19.02 -1.77
C TRP A 195 -11.21 -19.29 -0.32
N LEU A 196 -12.12 -18.47 0.22
CA LEU A 196 -12.65 -18.61 1.59
C LEU A 196 -13.42 -19.93 1.79
N ASN A 197 -14.16 -20.38 0.77
CA ASN A 197 -14.98 -21.60 0.84
C ASN A 197 -14.19 -22.89 0.53
N ALA A 198 -12.89 -22.80 0.24
CA ALA A 198 -12.08 -23.98 -0.08
C ALA A 198 -11.93 -24.90 1.15
N PRO A 199 -11.92 -26.24 0.97
CA PRO A 199 -11.72 -27.17 2.07
C PRO A 199 -10.45 -26.86 2.88
N GLY A 200 -10.55 -26.90 4.22
CA GLY A 200 -9.43 -26.59 5.11
C GLY A 200 -9.24 -25.10 5.41
N ARG A 201 -10.11 -24.23 4.90
CA ARG A 201 -10.26 -22.84 5.33
C ARG A 201 -11.38 -22.76 6.38
N PHE A 202 -11.12 -21.98 7.44
CA PHE A 202 -11.97 -21.65 8.60
C PHE A 202 -12.90 -22.76 9.12
#